data_AF-A0A357AKA6-F1
#
_entry.id   AF-A0A357AKA6-F1
#
_cell.length_a   1.000
_cell.length_b   1.000
_cell.length_c   1.000
_cell.angle_alpha   90.00
_cell.angle_beta   90.00
_cell.angle_gamma   90.00
#
_symmetry.space_group_name_H-M   'P 1'
#
loop_
_entity.id
_entity.type
_entity.pdbx_description
1 polymer ?
#
loop_
_entity_poly.entity_id
_entity_poly.type
_entity_poly.pdbx_seq_one_letter_code
_entity_poly.pdbx_strand_id
1 'polypeptide(L)' 'LGGHKAAAIAMVLENADIFLVSEMDPDFVKNIFLTPFDSAQKALDAAFERLGPDATVLAMPYGGSTLPFIK' A
#
# COMPACT_ATOMS: atom_id res chain seq x y z
N LEU A 1 17.73 2.96 5.28
CA LEU A 1 16.81 1.86 4.94
C LEU A 1 17.67 0.63 4.62
N GLY A 2 17.90 -0.28 5.58
CA GLY A 2 18.77 -1.46 5.34
C GLY A 2 18.03 -2.59 4.60
N GLY A 3 18.76 -3.52 4.00
CA GLY A 3 18.20 -4.62 3.18
C GLY A 3 17.10 -5.44 3.87
N HIS A 4 17.19 -5.63 5.19
CA HIS A 4 16.17 -6.34 5.97
C HIS A 4 14.77 -5.70 5.91
N LYS A 5 14.67 -4.37 5.73
CA LYS A 5 13.38 -3.68 5.55
C LYS A 5 12.85 -3.83 4.12
N ALA A 6 13.75 -3.87 3.14
CA ALA A 6 13.38 -4.12 1.74
C ALA A 6 12.82 -5.54 1.56
N ALA A 7 13.42 -6.54 2.22
CA ALA A 7 12.91 -7.91 2.21
C ALA A 7 11.49 -8.01 2.83
N ALA A 8 11.23 -7.28 3.92
CA ALA A 8 9.88 -7.24 4.51
C ALA A 8 8.85 -6.65 3.55
N ILE A 9 9.19 -5.58 2.84
CA ILE A 9 8.30 -4.99 1.82
C ILE A 9 8.07 -5.97 0.66
N ALA A 10 9.13 -6.65 0.20
CA ALA A 10 9.01 -7.67 -0.84
C ALA A 10 8.08 -8.83 -0.44
N MET A 11 8.17 -9.32 0.80
CA MET A 11 7.26 -10.36 1.30
C MET A 11 5.79 -9.91 1.34
N VAL A 12 5.54 -8.62 1.60
CA VAL A 12 4.17 -8.06 1.54
C VAL A 12 3.68 -8.01 0.09
N LEU A 13 4.54 -7.61 -0.85
CA LEU A 13 4.21 -7.52 -2.28
C LEU A 13 3.84 -8.88 -2.91
N GLU A 14 4.33 -10.00 -2.36
CA GLU A 14 3.92 -11.34 -2.80
C GLU A 14 2.45 -11.65 -2.48
N ASN A 15 1.88 -10.99 -1.48
CA ASN A 15 0.54 -11.29 -0.95
C ASN A 15 -0.46 -10.16 -1.14
N ALA A 16 0.00 -8.94 -1.44
CA ALA A 16 -0.84 -7.75 -1.55
C ALA A 16 -0.26 -6.74 -2.55
N ASP A 17 -1.14 -6.11 -3.32
CA ASP A 17 -0.78 -4.92 -4.10
C ASP A 17 -0.63 -3.72 -3.17
N ILE A 18 0.47 -2.97 -3.31
CA ILE A 18 0.73 -1.78 -2.50
C ILE A 18 0.60 -0.54 -3.36
N PHE A 19 -0.38 0.30 -3.01
CA PHE A 19 -0.58 1.61 -3.61
C PHE A 19 0.03 2.68 -2.71
N LEU A 20 0.89 3.52 -3.27
CA LEU A 20 1.55 4.60 -2.54
C LEU A 20 1.01 5.96 -3.00
N VAL A 21 0.41 6.69 -2.06
CA VAL A 21 -0.01 8.07 -2.25
C VAL A 21 1.05 8.98 -1.63
N SER A 22 1.81 9.68 -2.47
CA SER A 22 2.87 10.60 -2.02
C SER A 22 3.28 11.57 -3.13
N GLU A 23 4.04 12.60 -2.78
CA GLU A 23 4.65 13.53 -3.74
C GLU A 23 5.95 12.99 -4.38
N MET A 24 6.28 11.71 -4.16
CA MET A 24 7.46 11.09 -4.77
C MET A 24 7.30 10.96 -6.29
N ASP A 25 8.43 11.00 -6.99
CA ASP A 25 8.47 10.73 -8.44
C ASP A 25 7.82 9.36 -8.74
N PRO A 26 6.76 9.31 -9.58
CA PRO A 26 6.10 8.07 -9.93
C PRO A 26 7.03 6.98 -10.48
N ASP A 27 8.08 7.36 -11.21
CA ASP A 27 9.01 6.39 -11.78
C ASP A 27 9.94 5.81 -10.71
N PHE A 28 10.30 6.62 -9.70
CA PHE A 28 10.99 6.10 -8.52
C PHE A 28 10.11 5.11 -7.74
N VAL A 29 8.83 5.43 -7.54
CA VAL A 29 7.89 4.56 -6.83
C VAL A 29 7.71 3.21 -7.54
N LYS A 30 7.60 3.23 -8.87
CA LYS A 30 7.56 2.00 -9.68
C LYS A 30 8.86 1.19 -9.57
N ASN A 31 10.02 1.86 -9.52
CA ASN A 31 11.32 1.19 -9.39
C ASN A 31 11.50 0.49 -8.03
N ILE A 32 10.72 0.86 -7.02
CA ILE A 32 10.64 0.14 -5.73
C ILE A 32 9.43 -0.79 -5.65
N PHE A 33 8.84 -1.16 -6.79
CA PHE A 33 7.77 -2.14 -6.96
C PHE A 33 6.43 -1.76 -6.31
N LEU A 34 6.15 -0.47 -6.14
CA LEU A 34 4.87 0.04 -5.65
C LEU A 34 4.10 0.75 -6.77
N THR A 35 2.78 0.87 -6.65
CA THR A 35 1.95 1.60 -7.61
C THR A 35 1.70 3.04 -7.14
N PRO A 36 2.19 4.07 -7.85
CA PRO A 36 2.00 5.46 -7.44
C PRO A 36 0.58 5.97 -7.71
N PHE A 37 0.05 6.76 -6.79
CA PHE A 37 -1.20 7.51 -6.95
C PHE A 37 -1.05 8.95 -6.44
N ASP A 38 -1.77 9.87 -7.07
CA ASP A 38 -1.74 11.30 -6.73
C ASP A 38 -2.69 11.68 -5.58
N SER A 39 -3.59 10.76 -5.20
CA SER A 39 -4.61 11.01 -4.19
C SER A 39 -5.12 9.71 -3.57
N ALA A 40 -5.55 9.80 -2.31
CA ALA A 40 -6.13 8.67 -1.58
C ALA A 40 -7.41 8.14 -2.25
N GLN A 41 -8.23 9.03 -2.81
CA GLN A 41 -9.47 8.63 -3.49
C GLN A 41 -9.18 7.76 -4.71
N LYS A 42 -8.29 8.19 -5.61
CA LYS A 42 -7.96 7.39 -6.81
C LYS A 42 -7.34 6.04 -6.46
N ALA A 43 -6.51 5.98 -5.41
CA ALA A 43 -5.94 4.72 -4.94
C ALA A 43 -7.03 3.77 -4.40
N LEU A 44 -7.98 4.31 -3.64
CA LEU A 44 -9.10 3.54 -3.10
C LEU A 44 -10.04 3.05 -4.20
N ASP A 45 -10.38 3.90 -5.17
CA ASP A 45 -11.22 3.55 -6.31
C ASP A 45 -10.59 2.42 -7.12
N ALA A 46 -9.29 2.52 -7.44
CA ALA A 46 -8.55 1.46 -8.12
C ALA A 46 -8.51 0.15 -7.32
N ALA A 47 -8.48 0.23 -5.98
CA ALA A 47 -8.52 -0.96 -5.13
C ALA A 47 -9.89 -1.66 -5.20
N PHE A 48 -10.99 -0.90 -5.18
CA PHE A 48 -12.33 -1.44 -5.37
C PHE A 48 -12.57 -1.99 -6.78
N GLU A 49 -12.02 -1.35 -7.82
CA GLU A 49 -12.07 -1.90 -9.18
C GLU A 49 -11.42 -3.29 -9.27
N ARG A 50 -10.34 -3.50 -8.49
CA ARG A 50 -9.60 -4.75 -8.48
C ARG A 50 -10.19 -5.83 -7.57
N LEU A 51 -10.65 -5.45 -6.38
CA LEU A 51 -11.16 -6.38 -5.35
C LEU A 51 -12.67 -6.61 -5.43
N GLY A 52 -13.39 -5.76 -6.15
CA GLY A 52 -14.85 -5.75 -6.26
C GLY A 52 -15.50 -4.71 -5.34
N PRO A 53 -16.70 -4.22 -5.70
CA PRO A 53 -17.37 -3.12 -5.00
C PRO A 53 -17.80 -3.45 -3.56
N ASP A 54 -17.95 -4.73 -3.23
CA ASP A 54 -18.36 -5.21 -1.90
C ASP A 54 -17.15 -5.50 -0.98
N ALA A 55 -15.94 -5.12 -1.37
CA ALA A 55 -14.75 -5.30 -0.56
C ALA A 55 -14.86 -4.55 0.79
N THR A 56 -14.35 -5.15 1.85
CA THR A 56 -14.32 -4.50 3.17
C THR A 56 -13.07 -3.64 3.32
N VAL A 57 -13.20 -2.53 4.06
CA VAL A 57 -12.10 -1.58 4.29
C VAL A 57 -11.74 -1.57 5.77
N LEU A 58 -10.47 -1.86 6.06
CA LEU A 58 -9.86 -1.61 7.37
C LEU A 58 -9.03 -0.33 7.32
N ALA A 59 -9.46 0.71 8.03
CA ALA A 59 -8.73 1.97 8.11
C ALA A 59 -7.80 2.01 9.33
N MET A 60 -6.54 2.39 9.13
CA MET A 60 -5.55 2.61 10.20
C MET A 60 -4.87 3.97 10.04
N PRO A 61 -5.46 5.08 10.55
CA PRO A 61 -4.95 6.44 10.36
C PRO A 61 -3.50 6.65 10.85
N TYR A 62 -3.11 5.94 11.92
CA TYR A 62 -1.78 6.01 12.53
C TYR A 62 -1.04 4.68 12.41
N GLY A 63 -0.93 4.11 11.20
CA GLY A 63 -0.37 2.78 10.97
C GLY A 63 1.02 2.55 11.60
N GLY A 64 1.90 3.56 11.64
CA GLY A 64 3.22 3.47 12.27
C GLY A 64 3.21 3.42 13.81
N SER A 65 2.07 3.71 14.45
CA SER A 65 1.88 3.70 15.90
C SER A 65 0.78 2.75 16.36
N THR A 66 0.21 1.96 15.44
CA THR A 66 -0.82 0.98 15.72
C THR A 66 -0.19 -0.42 15.75
N LEU A 67 -0.44 -1.17 16.82
CA LEU A 67 -0.16 -2.60 16.87
C LEU A 67 -1.48 -3.36 16.64
N PRO A 68 -1.74 -3.89 15.43
CA PRO A 68 -2.97 -4.60 15.14
C PRO A 68 -3.02 -5.91 15.93
N PHE A 69 -4.18 -6.20 16.52
CA PHE A 69 -4.45 -7.45 17.22
C PHE A 69 -5.56 -8.21 16.49
N ILE A 70 -5.27 -9.45 16.10
CA ILE A 70 -6.23 -10.36 15.48
C ILE A 70 -6.59 -11.41 16.53
N LYS A 71 -7.90 -11.63 16.73
CA LYS A 71 -8.42 -12.67 17.64
C LYS A 71 -8.39 -14.05 16.98
#